data_AF-A0A3N4Q1S1-F1
#
_entry.id   AF-A0A3N4Q1S1-F1
#
_cell.length_a   1.000
_cell.length_b   1.000
_cell.length_c   1.000
_cell.angle_alpha   90.00
_cell.angle_beta   90.00
_cell.angle_gamma   90.00
#
_symmetry.space_group_name_H-M   'P 1'
#
loop_
_entity.id
_entity.type
_entity.pdbx_description
1 polymer ?
#
loop_
_entity_poly.entity_id
_entity_poly.type
_entity_poly.pdbx_seq_one_letter_code
_entity_poly.pdbx_strand_id
1 'polypeptide(L)'
;MATQTFGEIRNAAVELWTKSLNRTRQEGDLTDDYSASLLCTWQSDCGKACNKHCSFYCSLGDWLNNISDILYDERWDNLSDEDHEVIFRFYTKIMLLVSEVVEDFLHLHRRVNNTKEKSDASRDFEKGAFAADETRNLSNFINSVGKHKTERNNLHVCNHHLTTEFEDFGAKPTANQIRLDQLQWDAADQNTTILMPRLNYFIEVIARMHDRLHELLQDPTYSKRVYDLYADKFGDQDDEDGPEVIIYEEDPTEPAA
;
A
#
# COMPACT_ATOMS: atom_id res chain seq x y z
N MET A 1 23.65 2.66 26.71
CA MET A 1 23.41 3.05 25.31
C MET A 1 22.00 3.59 25.27
N ALA A 2 21.74 4.72 24.62
CA ALA A 2 20.36 5.21 24.48
C ALA A 2 19.59 4.16 23.66
N THR A 3 18.47 3.68 24.21
CA THR A 3 17.58 2.76 23.51
C THR A 3 16.89 3.56 22.41
N GLN A 4 16.98 3.09 21.16
CA GLN A 4 16.28 3.69 20.04
C GLN A 4 14.78 3.73 20.33
N THR A 5 14.13 4.86 20.11
CA THR A 5 12.67 4.98 20.33
C THR A 5 11.92 4.75 19.04
N PHE A 6 10.64 4.40 19.14
CA PHE A 6 9.80 4.27 17.96
C PHE A 6 9.62 5.62 17.23
N GLY A 7 9.67 6.74 17.95
CA GLY A 7 9.64 8.08 17.33
C GLY A 7 10.82 8.32 16.38
N GLU A 8 12.02 7.85 16.70
CA GLU A 8 13.18 7.93 15.80
C GLU A 8 12.96 7.12 14.52
N ILE A 9 12.36 5.93 14.64
CA ILE A 9 12.01 5.06 13.51
C ILE A 9 10.94 5.71 12.63
N ARG A 10 9.86 6.21 13.24
CA ARG A 10 8.77 6.91 12.55
C ARG A 10 9.28 8.14 11.81
N ASN A 11 10.12 8.96 12.46
CA ASN A 11 10.67 10.16 11.83
C ASN A 11 11.58 9.82 10.65
N ALA A 12 12.38 8.76 10.73
CA ALA A 12 13.15 8.27 9.59
C ALA A 12 12.25 7.85 8.40
N ALA A 13 11.09 7.25 8.68
CA ALA A 13 10.10 6.92 7.67
C ALA A 13 9.40 8.16 7.09
N VAL A 14 9.09 9.18 7.90
CA VAL A 14 8.57 10.48 7.44
C VAL A 14 9.58 11.17 6.52
N GLU A 15 10.86 11.19 6.88
CA GLU A 15 11.93 11.76 6.06
C GLU A 15 12.03 11.04 4.71
N LEU A 16 12.01 9.71 4.73
CA LEU A 16 12.07 8.91 3.51
C LEU A 16 10.83 9.08 2.64
N TRP A 17 9.65 9.13 3.24
CA TRP A 17 8.37 9.39 2.58
C TRP A 17 8.39 10.74 1.87
N THR A 18 8.83 11.77 2.59
CA THR A 18 8.94 13.14 2.09
C THR A 18 9.92 13.21 0.92
N LYS A 19 11.10 12.63 1.09
CA LYS A 19 12.18 12.68 0.10
C LYS A 19 11.86 11.86 -1.15
N SER A 20 11.31 10.67 -0.99
CA SER A 20 11.13 9.73 -2.11
C SER A 20 9.91 10.04 -2.95
N LEU A 21 8.86 10.64 -2.37
CA LEU A 21 7.60 10.91 -3.05
C LEU A 21 7.30 12.41 -3.22
N ASN A 22 8.17 13.30 -2.74
CA ASN A 22 7.95 14.75 -2.69
C ASN A 22 6.60 15.10 -2.04
N ARG A 23 6.34 14.52 -0.87
CA ARG A 23 5.12 14.74 -0.08
C ARG A 23 5.46 15.41 1.23
N THR A 24 5.00 16.64 1.43
CA THR A 24 5.22 17.39 2.67
C THR A 24 3.90 17.72 3.32
N ARG A 25 3.84 17.68 4.64
CA ARG A 25 2.66 18.11 5.40
C ARG A 25 3.07 19.22 6.36
N GLN A 26 2.35 20.34 6.34
CA GLN A 26 2.58 21.41 7.30
C GLN A 26 1.97 21.04 8.66
N GLU A 27 2.54 21.57 9.73
CA GLU A 27 1.99 21.39 11.07
C GLU A 27 0.55 21.92 11.14
N GLY A 28 -0.39 21.08 11.58
CA GLY A 28 -1.80 21.42 11.68
C GLY A 28 -2.63 21.13 10.42
N ASP A 29 -2.00 20.78 9.30
CA ASP A 29 -2.70 20.36 8.08
C ASP A 29 -3.02 18.86 8.11
N LEU A 30 -4.14 18.48 7.48
CA LEU A 30 -4.57 17.09 7.31
C LEU A 30 -4.32 16.55 5.89
N THR A 31 -3.70 17.37 5.04
CA THR A 31 -3.48 17.07 3.63
C THR A 31 -2.03 17.33 3.28
N ASP A 32 -1.44 16.43 2.50
CA ASP A 32 -0.10 16.62 1.98
C ASP A 32 -0.10 17.63 0.83
N ASP A 33 0.91 18.48 0.79
CA ASP A 33 1.38 19.07 -0.46
C ASP A 33 2.23 18.04 -1.20
N TYR A 34 1.71 17.57 -2.34
CA TYR A 34 2.39 16.67 -3.26
C TYR A 34 2.49 17.27 -4.68
N SER A 35 2.38 18.59 -4.80
CA SER A 35 2.40 19.30 -6.09
C SER A 35 3.70 19.08 -6.89
N ALA A 36 4.80 18.79 -6.19
CA ALA A 36 6.12 18.46 -6.77
C ALA A 36 6.34 16.96 -7.00
N SER A 37 5.33 16.11 -6.80
CA SER A 37 5.44 14.66 -6.96
C SER A 37 5.34 14.21 -8.42
N LEU A 38 5.72 12.95 -8.66
CA LEU A 38 5.51 12.29 -9.95
C LEU A 38 4.03 12.23 -10.35
N LEU A 39 3.10 12.14 -9.38
CA LEU A 39 1.66 12.09 -9.66
C LEU A 39 1.17 13.36 -10.36
N CYS A 40 1.57 14.53 -9.85
CA CYS A 40 1.24 15.82 -10.46
C CYS A 40 1.95 16.00 -11.81
N THR A 41 3.15 15.44 -11.97
CA THR A 41 3.85 15.41 -13.26
C THR A 41 3.06 14.59 -14.29
N TRP A 42 2.65 13.36 -13.95
CA TRP A 42 1.87 12.50 -14.84
C TRP A 42 0.50 13.10 -15.18
N GLN A 43 -0.13 13.78 -14.22
CA GLN A 43 -1.37 14.51 -14.45
C GLN A 43 -1.18 15.69 -15.41
N SER A 44 -0.09 16.45 -15.26
CA SER A 44 0.25 17.53 -16.20
C SER A 44 0.47 16.99 -17.62
N ASP A 45 1.18 15.88 -17.75
CA ASP A 45 1.49 15.28 -19.04
C ASP A 45 0.25 14.69 -19.72
N CYS A 46 -0.66 14.08 -18.96
CA CYS A 46 -1.99 13.70 -19.45
C CYS A 46 -2.76 14.93 -19.99
N GLY A 47 -2.78 16.02 -19.23
CA GLY A 47 -3.43 17.27 -19.64
C GLY A 47 -2.87 17.82 -20.96
N LYS A 48 -1.54 17.79 -21.14
CA LYS A 48 -0.90 18.20 -22.40
C LYS A 48 -1.21 17.24 -23.56
N ALA A 49 -1.29 15.94 -23.29
CA ALA A 49 -1.45 14.91 -24.32
C ALA A 49 -2.88 14.81 -24.86
N CYS A 50 -3.89 14.91 -24.00
CA CYS A 50 -5.28 14.68 -24.39
C CYS A 50 -6.28 15.71 -23.86
N ASN A 51 -5.83 16.79 -23.21
CA ASN A 51 -6.69 17.83 -22.61
C ASN A 51 -7.74 17.26 -21.65
N LYS A 52 -7.33 16.28 -20.85
CA LYS A 52 -8.16 15.56 -19.90
C LYS A 52 -7.48 15.41 -18.55
N HIS A 53 -8.29 15.16 -17.53
CA HIS A 53 -7.85 14.79 -16.20
C HIS A 53 -7.66 13.27 -16.13
N CYS A 54 -6.69 12.75 -15.37
CA CYS A 54 -6.51 11.31 -15.20
C CYS A 54 -6.86 10.95 -13.76
N SER A 55 -8.09 10.50 -13.55
CA SER A 55 -8.67 10.25 -12.23
C SER A 55 -7.83 9.29 -11.37
N PHE A 56 -7.14 8.33 -11.98
CA PHE A 56 -6.24 7.42 -11.26
C PHE A 56 -5.11 8.16 -10.53
N TYR A 57 -4.44 9.15 -11.16
CA TYR A 57 -3.29 9.81 -10.55
C TYR A 57 -3.67 10.67 -9.34
N CYS A 58 -4.74 11.47 -9.47
CA CYS A 58 -5.20 12.32 -8.38
C CYS A 58 -5.84 11.51 -7.25
N SER A 59 -6.66 10.51 -7.57
CA SER A 59 -7.24 9.61 -6.58
C SER A 59 -6.14 8.89 -5.77
N LEU A 60 -5.11 8.38 -6.43
CA LEU A 60 -3.96 7.78 -5.75
C LEU A 60 -3.23 8.82 -4.87
N GLY A 61 -2.99 10.03 -5.38
CA GLY A 61 -2.36 11.11 -4.63
C GLY A 61 -3.10 11.49 -3.35
N ASP A 62 -4.43 11.52 -3.40
CA ASP A 62 -5.28 11.80 -2.25
C ASP A 62 -5.34 10.59 -1.29
N TRP A 63 -5.46 9.37 -1.82
CA TRP A 63 -5.48 8.15 -1.03
C TRP A 63 -4.20 7.97 -0.20
N LEU A 64 -3.04 8.34 -0.74
CA LEU A 64 -1.76 8.26 -0.04
C LEU A 64 -1.67 9.17 1.20
N ASN A 65 -2.59 10.14 1.38
CA ASN A 65 -2.69 10.89 2.65
C ASN A 65 -2.96 9.97 3.85
N ASN A 66 -3.64 8.82 3.66
CA ASN A 66 -3.85 7.86 4.74
C ASN A 66 -2.53 7.33 5.33
N ILE A 67 -1.47 7.24 4.51
CA ILE A 67 -0.14 6.83 4.99
C ILE A 67 0.48 7.96 5.81
N SER A 68 0.42 9.19 5.30
CA SER A 68 0.87 10.37 6.03
C SER A 68 0.12 10.55 7.36
N ASP A 69 -1.19 10.31 7.41
CA ASP A 69 -1.97 10.39 8.65
C ASP A 69 -1.43 9.46 9.74
N ILE A 70 -0.90 8.30 9.36
CA ILE A 70 -0.28 7.35 10.29
C ILE A 70 1.16 7.79 10.60
N LEU A 71 1.94 8.15 9.59
CA LEU A 71 3.36 8.50 9.77
C LEU A 71 3.56 9.79 10.58
N TYR A 72 2.64 10.75 10.49
CA TYR A 72 2.70 12.01 11.25
C TYR A 72 2.02 11.92 12.63
N ASP A 73 1.46 10.77 13.02
CA ASP A 73 0.87 10.58 14.33
C ASP A 73 1.96 10.39 15.40
N GLU A 74 2.21 11.41 16.21
CA GLU A 74 3.29 11.39 17.22
C GLU A 74 2.94 10.61 18.49
N ARG A 75 1.68 10.13 18.62
CA ARG A 75 1.23 9.39 19.81
C ARG A 75 2.02 8.09 20.03
N TRP A 76 2.72 7.61 19.01
CA TRP A 76 3.52 6.37 19.05
C TRP A 76 5.00 6.62 19.43
N ASP A 77 5.44 7.87 19.58
CA ASP A 77 6.88 8.19 19.61
C ASP A 77 7.62 7.69 20.85
N ASN A 78 6.93 7.62 21.97
CA ASN A 78 7.50 7.21 23.25
C ASN A 78 7.55 5.69 23.45
N LEU A 79 7.16 4.90 22.43
CA LEU A 79 7.19 3.44 22.49
C LEU A 79 8.62 2.92 22.33
N SER A 80 8.86 1.75 22.94
CA SER A 80 10.10 0.99 22.89
C SER A 80 9.84 -0.42 22.34
N ASP A 81 10.89 -1.21 22.09
CA ASP A 81 10.75 -2.60 21.63
C ASP A 81 9.91 -3.48 22.57
N GLU A 82 9.82 -3.13 23.86
CA GLU A 82 8.97 -3.83 24.82
C GLU A 82 7.47 -3.68 24.48
N ASP A 83 7.08 -2.61 23.79
CA ASP A 83 5.71 -2.28 23.37
C ASP A 83 5.30 -2.96 22.04
N HIS A 84 5.92 -4.09 21.71
CA HIS A 84 5.83 -4.80 20.43
C HIS A 84 4.39 -5.00 19.91
N GLU A 85 3.41 -5.30 20.76
CA GLU A 85 2.00 -5.46 20.32
C GLU A 85 1.40 -4.15 19.79
N VAL A 86 1.72 -3.02 20.43
CA VAL A 86 1.20 -1.70 20.07
C VAL A 86 1.87 -1.23 18.77
N ILE A 87 3.18 -1.44 18.66
CA ILE A 87 3.96 -1.16 17.45
C ILE A 87 3.47 -2.04 16.30
N PHE A 88 3.17 -3.32 16.54
CA PHE A 88 2.63 -4.21 15.51
C PHE A 88 1.30 -3.70 14.93
N ARG A 89 0.45 -3.06 15.75
CA ARG A 89 -0.79 -2.42 15.25
C ARG A 89 -0.50 -1.24 14.35
N PHE A 90 0.54 -0.44 14.63
CA PHE A 90 0.99 0.62 13.73
C PHE A 90 1.43 0.04 12.39
N TYR A 91 2.31 -0.97 12.42
CA TYR A 91 2.78 -1.66 11.22
C TYR A 91 1.66 -2.28 10.40
N THR A 92 0.69 -2.90 11.06
CA THR A 92 -0.47 -3.50 10.39
C THR A 92 -1.24 -2.45 9.59
N LYS A 93 -1.46 -1.24 10.13
CA LYS A 93 -2.13 -0.17 9.37
C LYS A 93 -1.35 0.22 8.12
N ILE A 94 -0.04 0.42 8.24
CA ILE A 94 0.83 0.74 7.10
C ILE A 94 0.82 -0.38 6.07
N MET A 95 0.99 -1.64 6.50
CA MET A 95 0.96 -2.82 5.64
C MET A 95 -0.34 -2.93 4.85
N LEU A 96 -1.49 -2.68 5.48
CA LEU A 96 -2.78 -2.73 4.80
C LEU A 96 -2.86 -1.67 3.68
N LEU A 97 -2.47 -0.42 3.97
CA LEU A 97 -2.46 0.64 2.96
C LEU A 97 -1.47 0.34 1.83
N VAL A 98 -0.26 -0.12 2.16
CA VAL A 98 0.76 -0.52 1.18
C VAL A 98 0.24 -1.67 0.32
N SER A 99 -0.51 -2.62 0.89
CA SER A 99 -1.08 -3.72 0.11
C SER A 99 -2.07 -3.21 -0.95
N GLU A 100 -2.92 -2.24 -0.62
CA GLU A 100 -3.84 -1.66 -1.59
C GLU A 100 -3.10 -0.87 -2.68
N VAL A 101 -2.05 -0.10 -2.31
CA VAL A 101 -1.21 0.60 -3.30
C VAL A 101 -0.55 -0.41 -4.26
N VAL A 102 0.02 -1.50 -3.76
CA VAL A 102 0.59 -2.56 -4.60
C VAL A 102 -0.47 -3.12 -5.55
N GLU A 103 -1.66 -3.43 -5.06
CA GLU A 103 -2.77 -3.93 -5.89
C GLU A 103 -3.18 -2.93 -6.97
N ASP A 104 -3.29 -1.64 -6.66
CA ASP A 104 -3.68 -0.59 -7.60
C ASP A 104 -2.70 -0.49 -8.78
N PHE A 105 -1.39 -0.47 -8.50
CA PHE A 105 -0.37 -0.42 -9.55
C PHE A 105 -0.37 -1.69 -10.41
N LEU A 106 -0.48 -2.87 -9.79
CA LEU A 106 -0.54 -4.13 -10.52
C LEU A 106 -1.83 -4.26 -11.34
N HIS A 107 -2.96 -3.76 -10.83
CA HIS A 107 -4.23 -3.75 -11.54
C HIS A 107 -4.19 -2.79 -12.74
N LEU A 108 -3.67 -1.58 -12.55
CA LEU A 108 -3.44 -0.63 -13.64
C LEU A 108 -2.60 -1.28 -14.74
N HIS A 109 -1.45 -1.84 -14.38
CA HIS A 109 -0.54 -2.47 -15.33
C HIS A 109 -1.20 -3.62 -16.09
N ARG A 110 -1.95 -4.47 -15.37
CA ARG A 110 -2.73 -5.56 -15.96
C ARG A 110 -3.74 -5.05 -16.99
N ARG A 111 -4.45 -3.97 -16.68
CA ARG A 111 -5.45 -3.36 -17.59
C ARG A 111 -4.79 -2.78 -18.83
N VAL A 112 -3.66 -2.09 -18.69
CA VAL A 112 -2.92 -1.48 -19.80
C VAL A 112 -2.33 -2.53 -20.76
N ASN A 113 -1.85 -3.64 -20.21
CA ASN A 113 -1.24 -4.71 -20.98
C ASN A 113 -2.20 -5.84 -21.36
N ASN A 114 -3.47 -5.77 -20.94
CA ASN A 114 -4.47 -6.81 -21.16
C ASN A 114 -4.00 -8.21 -20.74
N THR A 115 -3.24 -8.30 -19.64
CA THR A 115 -2.77 -9.60 -19.14
C THR A 115 -3.90 -10.32 -18.40
N LYS A 116 -4.06 -11.62 -18.70
CA LYS A 116 -5.13 -12.42 -18.09
C LYS A 116 -4.83 -12.75 -16.64
N GLU A 117 -3.60 -13.14 -16.35
CA GLU A 117 -3.16 -13.56 -15.02
C GLU A 117 -2.49 -12.44 -14.25
N LYS A 118 -2.84 -12.31 -12.96
CA LYS A 118 -2.22 -11.33 -12.05
C LYS A 118 -0.73 -11.59 -11.87
N SER A 119 -0.33 -12.85 -11.82
CA SER A 119 1.07 -13.27 -11.66
C SER A 119 1.95 -12.84 -12.83
N ASP A 120 1.42 -12.83 -14.05
CA ASP A 120 2.14 -12.33 -15.22
C ASP A 120 2.28 -10.81 -15.18
N ALA A 121 1.23 -10.09 -14.78
CA ALA A 121 1.29 -8.64 -14.58
C ALA A 121 2.32 -8.25 -13.51
N SER A 122 2.31 -8.95 -12.37
CA SER A 122 3.30 -8.77 -11.29
C SER A 122 4.71 -8.95 -11.80
N ARG A 123 5.00 -10.11 -12.41
CA ARG A 123 6.33 -10.43 -12.93
C ARG A 123 6.81 -9.44 -13.99
N ASP A 124 5.93 -8.87 -14.80
CA ASP A 124 6.30 -7.90 -15.83
C ASP A 124 6.53 -6.51 -15.24
N PHE A 125 5.64 -6.08 -14.35
CA PHE A 125 5.77 -4.81 -13.64
C PHE A 125 7.07 -4.77 -12.82
N GLU A 126 7.38 -5.84 -12.09
CA GLU A 126 8.54 -5.91 -11.20
C GLU A 126 9.91 -5.85 -11.90
N LYS A 127 9.98 -6.10 -13.22
CA LYS A 127 11.25 -6.22 -13.96
C LYS A 127 12.11 -4.97 -13.80
N GLY A 128 13.26 -5.15 -13.16
CA GLY A 128 14.28 -4.11 -13.01
C GLY A 128 14.02 -3.13 -11.86
N ALA A 129 12.86 -3.21 -11.19
CA ALA A 129 12.51 -2.35 -10.06
C ALA A 129 12.48 -3.10 -8.71
N PHE A 130 12.20 -4.40 -8.73
CA PHE A 130 12.06 -5.22 -7.53
C PHE A 130 12.95 -6.46 -7.58
N ALA A 131 13.28 -6.99 -6.41
CA ALA A 131 13.88 -8.32 -6.32
C ALA A 131 12.87 -9.37 -6.83
N ALA A 132 13.38 -10.51 -7.27
CA ALA A 132 12.53 -11.57 -7.79
C ALA A 132 11.48 -11.97 -6.75
N ASP A 133 10.21 -11.94 -7.16
CA ASP A 133 9.04 -12.31 -6.34
C ASP A 133 8.81 -11.46 -5.08
N GLU A 134 9.44 -10.28 -4.99
CA GLU A 134 9.37 -9.43 -3.80
C GLU A 134 7.94 -8.97 -3.46
N THR A 135 7.17 -8.49 -4.45
CA THR A 135 5.79 -8.03 -4.19
C THR A 135 4.86 -9.19 -3.87
N ARG A 136 5.13 -10.38 -4.45
CA ARG A 136 4.42 -11.61 -4.09
C ARG A 136 4.71 -12.01 -2.65
N ASN A 137 5.96 -12.00 -2.25
CA ASN A 137 6.39 -12.31 -0.89
C ASN A 137 5.80 -11.30 0.11
N LEU A 138 5.79 -10.01 -0.23
CA LEU A 138 5.14 -8.97 0.54
C LEU A 138 3.63 -9.20 0.69
N SER A 139 2.93 -9.46 -0.41
CA SER A 139 1.49 -9.77 -0.39
C SER A 139 1.19 -10.98 0.50
N ASN A 140 1.96 -12.06 0.35
CA ASN A 140 1.79 -13.26 1.16
C ASN A 140 2.07 -12.97 2.64
N PHE A 141 3.13 -12.23 2.95
CA PHE A 141 3.48 -11.82 4.31
C PHE A 141 2.36 -10.98 4.94
N ILE A 142 1.86 -9.96 4.26
CA ILE A 142 0.76 -9.12 4.77
C ILE A 142 -0.52 -9.95 4.97
N ASN A 143 -0.84 -10.85 4.03
CA ASN A 143 -2.03 -11.69 4.16
C ASN A 143 -1.92 -12.64 5.35
N SER A 144 -0.78 -13.30 5.53
CA SER A 144 -0.60 -14.27 6.61
C SER A 144 -0.36 -13.62 7.98
N VAL A 145 0.45 -12.56 8.05
CA VAL A 145 0.84 -11.90 9.29
C VAL A 145 -0.13 -10.77 9.65
N GLY A 146 -0.34 -9.81 8.76
CA GLY A 146 -1.17 -8.63 9.06
C GLY A 146 -2.67 -8.91 9.04
N LYS A 147 -3.13 -9.72 8.07
CA LYS A 147 -4.56 -10.07 7.92
C LYS A 147 -4.91 -11.40 8.61
N HIS A 148 -3.96 -12.16 9.13
CA HIS A 148 -4.18 -13.49 9.72
C HIS A 148 -4.99 -14.43 8.80
N LYS A 149 -4.84 -14.29 7.48
CA LYS A 149 -5.57 -15.11 6.51
C LYS A 149 -4.79 -16.39 6.22
N THR A 150 -5.42 -17.55 6.39
CA THR A 150 -4.79 -18.79 5.90
C THR A 150 -4.99 -18.95 4.41
N GLU A 151 -3.98 -19.48 3.72
CA GLU A 151 -4.03 -19.75 2.27
C GLU A 151 -5.18 -20.70 1.88
N ARG A 152 -5.62 -21.56 2.81
CA ARG A 152 -6.64 -22.58 2.53
C ARG A 152 -8.06 -22.03 2.45
N ASN A 153 -8.38 -20.92 3.11
CA ASN A 153 -9.76 -20.43 3.18
C ASN A 153 -9.92 -18.90 3.23
N ASN A 154 -8.84 -18.11 3.22
CA ASN A 154 -8.87 -16.64 3.33
C ASN A 154 -9.62 -16.10 4.57
N LEU A 155 -9.80 -16.93 5.60
CA LEU A 155 -10.44 -16.54 6.86
C LEU A 155 -9.38 -16.10 7.87
N HIS A 156 -9.78 -15.25 8.82
CA HIS A 156 -8.98 -14.92 9.99
C HIS A 156 -8.83 -16.17 10.86
N VAL A 157 -7.64 -16.76 10.87
CA VAL A 157 -7.30 -17.94 11.66
C VAL A 157 -5.91 -17.73 12.27
N CYS A 158 -5.62 -18.40 13.38
CA CYS A 158 -4.33 -18.31 14.08
C CYS A 158 -4.04 -16.94 14.71
N ASN A 159 -4.89 -16.51 15.65
CA ASN A 159 -4.59 -15.39 16.57
C ASN A 159 -3.74 -15.84 17.77
N HIS A 160 -2.97 -16.94 17.63
CA HIS A 160 -1.98 -17.29 18.64
C HIS A 160 -0.88 -16.24 18.51
N HIS A 161 -0.82 -15.33 19.49
CA HIS A 161 0.06 -14.17 19.50
C HIS A 161 1.53 -14.59 19.51
N LEU A 162 2.07 -14.96 18.35
CA LEU A 162 3.51 -15.13 18.16
C LEU A 162 4.17 -13.81 18.52
N THR A 163 5.24 -13.87 19.30
CA THR A 163 6.01 -12.68 19.64
C THR A 163 6.52 -12.04 18.36
N THR A 164 6.34 -10.72 18.26
CA THR A 164 6.82 -9.94 17.11
C THR A 164 8.11 -9.24 17.50
N GLU A 165 9.12 -9.35 16.65
CA GLU A 165 10.41 -8.68 16.75
C GLU A 165 10.53 -7.74 15.55
N PHE A 166 11.21 -6.61 15.68
CA PHE A 166 11.33 -5.61 14.59
C PHE A 166 12.77 -5.40 14.17
N GLU A 167 13.03 -5.43 12.86
CA GLU A 167 14.34 -5.10 12.31
C GLU A 167 14.79 -3.67 12.69
N ASP A 168 13.85 -2.75 12.85
CA ASP A 168 14.15 -1.36 13.24
C ASP A 168 14.71 -1.21 14.65
N PHE A 169 14.43 -2.14 15.56
CA PHE A 169 15.08 -2.20 16.88
C PHE A 169 16.34 -3.09 16.89
N GLY A 170 16.79 -3.52 15.71
CA GLY A 170 18.01 -4.31 15.53
C GLY A 170 17.82 -5.82 15.66
N ALA A 171 16.58 -6.32 15.67
CA ALA A 171 16.30 -7.74 15.58
C ALA A 171 16.89 -8.31 14.27
N LYS A 172 17.39 -9.54 14.33
CA LYS A 172 18.07 -10.18 13.20
C LYS A 172 17.34 -11.45 12.79
N PRO A 173 17.45 -11.85 11.51
CA PRO A 173 16.96 -13.13 11.03
C PRO A 173 17.51 -14.30 11.84
N THR A 174 16.61 -15.17 12.30
CA THR A 174 16.91 -16.46 12.94
C THR A 174 16.20 -17.58 12.18
N ALA A 175 16.51 -18.84 12.54
CA ALA A 175 15.92 -20.00 11.88
C ALA A 175 14.44 -20.20 12.21
N ASN A 176 14.00 -19.78 13.40
CA ASN A 176 12.65 -20.01 13.92
C ASN A 176 11.76 -18.76 13.82
N GLN A 177 11.81 -18.10 12.67
CA GLN A 177 11.08 -16.87 12.40
C GLN A 177 10.23 -16.99 11.15
N ILE A 178 9.03 -16.40 11.23
CA ILE A 178 8.23 -16.03 10.07
C ILE A 178 8.70 -14.65 9.63
N ARG A 179 9.15 -14.53 8.38
CA ARG A 179 9.66 -13.29 7.81
C ARG A 179 9.27 -13.17 6.33
N LEU A 180 9.52 -12.01 5.74
CA LEU A 180 9.08 -11.63 4.39
C LEU A 180 9.37 -12.72 3.33
N ASP A 181 10.55 -13.33 3.36
CA ASP A 181 11.00 -14.34 2.40
C ASP A 181 10.84 -15.79 2.89
N GLN A 182 10.28 -15.99 4.10
CA GLN A 182 10.14 -17.30 4.74
C GLN A 182 8.85 -17.37 5.57
N LEU A 183 7.79 -17.90 4.96
CA LEU A 183 6.43 -18.00 5.54
C LEU A 183 6.06 -19.44 5.96
N GLN A 184 6.95 -20.15 6.65
CA GLN A 184 6.76 -21.56 7.00
C GLN A 184 5.85 -21.75 8.23
N TRP A 185 4.54 -21.51 8.07
CA TRP A 185 3.55 -21.64 9.15
C TRP A 185 3.32 -23.08 9.64
N ASP A 186 3.47 -24.08 8.76
CA ASP A 186 3.25 -25.49 9.12
C ASP A 186 4.28 -26.02 10.13
N ALA A 187 5.43 -25.37 10.24
CA ALA A 187 6.50 -25.70 11.19
C ALA A 187 6.49 -24.79 12.43
N ALA A 188 5.56 -23.82 12.51
CA ALA A 188 5.53 -22.85 13.59
C ALA A 188 5.14 -23.53 14.92
N ASP A 189 5.91 -23.23 15.95
CA ASP A 189 5.74 -23.70 17.32
C ASP A 189 5.64 -22.52 18.29
N GLN A 190 5.54 -22.83 19.59
CA GLN A 190 5.47 -21.82 20.66
C GLN A 190 6.71 -20.92 20.79
N ASN A 191 7.83 -21.28 20.16
CA ASN A 191 9.06 -20.49 20.16
C ASN A 191 9.22 -19.70 18.85
N THR A 192 8.26 -19.80 17.93
CA THR A 192 8.32 -19.12 16.64
C THR A 192 7.99 -17.65 16.84
N THR A 193 8.82 -16.77 16.29
CA THR A 193 8.57 -15.32 16.30
C THR A 193 8.24 -14.82 14.89
N ILE A 194 7.66 -13.63 14.82
CA ILE A 194 7.48 -12.90 13.57
C ILE A 194 8.56 -11.83 13.53
N LEU A 195 9.39 -11.83 12.48
CA LEU A 195 10.32 -10.74 12.23
C LEU A 195 9.67 -9.74 11.28
N MET A 196 9.42 -8.54 11.79
CA MET A 196 8.82 -7.45 11.04
C MET A 196 9.88 -6.67 10.27
N PRO A 197 9.72 -6.51 8.94
CA PRO A 197 10.62 -5.70 8.15
C PRO A 197 10.66 -4.26 8.68
N ARG A 198 11.75 -3.55 8.43
CA ARG A 198 11.85 -2.11 8.76
C ARG A 198 10.67 -1.31 8.19
N LEU A 199 10.19 -0.31 8.92
CA LEU A 199 9.13 0.59 8.46
C LEU A 199 9.48 1.25 7.12
N ASN A 200 10.75 1.64 6.95
CA ASN A 200 11.26 2.22 5.71
C ASN A 200 11.11 1.30 4.51
N TYR A 201 11.18 -0.02 4.67
CA TYR A 201 11.02 -0.96 3.57
C TYR A 201 9.65 -0.78 2.87
N PHE A 202 8.58 -0.57 3.64
CA PHE A 202 7.24 -0.35 3.07
C PHE A 202 7.15 0.95 2.28
N ILE A 203 7.86 2.00 2.72
CA ILE A 203 7.96 3.28 2.02
C ILE A 203 8.75 3.12 0.73
N GLU A 204 9.87 2.38 0.76
CA GLU A 204 10.69 2.07 -0.41
C GLU A 204 9.93 1.27 -1.46
N VAL A 205 9.03 0.37 -1.06
CA VAL A 205 8.16 -0.34 -1.99
C VAL A 205 7.27 0.65 -2.76
N ILE A 206 6.62 1.59 -2.06
CA ILE A 206 5.76 2.60 -2.72
C ILE A 206 6.57 3.50 -3.64
N ALA A 207 7.75 3.96 -3.20
CA ALA A 207 8.64 4.77 -4.03
C ALA A 207 9.03 4.03 -5.33
N ARG A 208 9.45 2.76 -5.22
CA ARG A 208 9.80 1.94 -6.38
C ARG A 208 8.62 1.67 -7.31
N MET A 209 7.40 1.55 -6.78
CA MET A 209 6.18 1.46 -7.60
C MET A 209 5.99 2.72 -8.44
N HIS A 210 6.19 3.90 -7.85
CA HIS A 210 6.10 5.18 -8.57
C HIS A 210 7.17 5.32 -9.63
N ASP A 211 8.43 5.03 -9.28
CA ASP A 211 9.55 5.07 -10.23
C ASP A 211 9.30 4.12 -11.40
N ARG A 212 8.84 2.90 -11.11
CA ARG A 212 8.54 1.91 -12.13
C ARG A 212 7.41 2.35 -13.07
N LEU A 213 6.34 2.90 -12.52
CA LEU A 213 5.27 3.45 -13.35
C LEU A 213 5.76 4.63 -14.18
N HIS A 214 6.61 5.50 -13.61
CA HIS A 214 7.19 6.62 -14.33
C HIS A 214 8.02 6.17 -15.54
N GLU A 215 8.84 5.12 -15.39
CA GLU A 215 9.58 4.50 -16.48
C GLU A 215 8.64 3.98 -17.57
N LEU A 216 7.58 3.25 -17.20
CA LEU A 216 6.61 2.71 -18.15
C LEU A 216 5.86 3.81 -18.90
N LEU A 217 5.54 4.92 -18.23
CA LEU A 217 4.89 6.08 -18.83
C LEU A 217 5.78 6.82 -19.85
N GLN A 218 7.10 6.56 -19.87
CA GLN A 218 7.98 7.08 -20.93
C GLN A 218 7.71 6.43 -22.29
N ASP A 219 7.06 5.24 -22.34
CA ASP A 219 6.56 4.66 -23.59
C ASP A 219 5.24 5.35 -23.98
N PRO A 220 5.19 6.06 -25.13
CA PRO A 220 3.95 6.70 -25.61
C PRO A 220 2.79 5.73 -25.80
N THR A 221 3.07 4.47 -26.09
CA THR A 221 2.04 3.43 -26.25
C THR A 221 1.40 3.10 -24.90
N TYR A 222 2.23 2.95 -23.86
CA TYR A 222 1.78 2.64 -22.51
C TYR A 222 0.99 3.82 -21.92
N SER A 223 1.55 5.03 -21.97
CA SER A 223 0.89 6.23 -21.45
C SER A 223 -0.43 6.52 -22.16
N LYS A 224 -0.48 6.40 -23.49
CA LYS A 224 -1.75 6.53 -24.24
C LYS A 224 -2.81 5.56 -23.74
N ARG A 225 -2.46 4.29 -23.51
CA ARG A 225 -3.41 3.29 -23.00
C ARG A 225 -3.90 3.62 -21.59
N VAL A 226 -3.03 4.12 -20.72
CA VAL A 226 -3.44 4.62 -19.40
C VAL A 226 -4.47 5.75 -19.56
N TYR A 227 -4.19 6.72 -20.43
CA TYR A 227 -5.11 7.84 -20.67
C TYR A 227 -6.42 7.39 -21.31
N ASP A 228 -6.41 6.44 -22.24
CA ASP A 228 -7.62 5.89 -22.84
C ASP A 228 -8.52 5.20 -21.79
N LEU A 229 -7.93 4.64 -20.73
CA LEU A 229 -8.65 3.95 -19.65
C LEU A 229 -9.16 4.88 -18.55
N TYR A 230 -8.37 5.88 -18.16
CA TYR A 230 -8.60 6.65 -16.93
C TYR A 230 -8.71 8.16 -17.13
N ALA A 231 -8.52 8.66 -18.36
CA ALA A 231 -8.63 10.09 -18.61
C ALA A 231 -10.08 10.50 -18.94
N ASP A 232 -10.64 11.36 -18.09
CA ASP A 232 -11.95 11.96 -18.20
C ASP A 232 -11.85 13.47 -18.47
N LYS A 233 -12.93 14.06 -19.00
CA LYS A 233 -12.94 15.51 -19.18
C LYS A 233 -12.99 16.18 -17.80
N PHE A 234 -12.28 17.30 -17.68
CA PHE A 234 -12.45 18.20 -16.54
C PHE A 234 -13.92 18.66 -16.49
N GLY A 235 -14.69 18.12 -15.55
CA GLY A 235 -16.00 18.66 -15.18
C GLY A 235 -17.10 18.59 -16.25
N ASP A 236 -17.34 17.43 -16.87
CA ASP A 236 -18.72 17.11 -17.28
C ASP A 236 -19.49 16.71 -15.98
N GLN A 237 -19.64 17.68 -15.08
CA GLN A 237 -20.63 17.68 -13.98
C GLN A 237 -21.75 18.69 -14.31
N ASP A 238 -22.01 18.90 -15.59
CA ASP A 238 -23.26 19.50 -16.06
C ASP A 238 -24.14 18.36 -16.59
N ASP A 239 -25.20 18.10 -15.83
CA ASP A 239 -26.50 17.53 -16.25
C ASP A 239 -26.49 16.25 -17.10
N GLU A 240 -26.68 15.09 -16.48
CA GLU A 240 -27.77 14.14 -16.80
C GLU A 240 -27.71 12.90 -15.89
N ASP A 241 -28.86 12.62 -15.28
CA ASP A 241 -29.24 11.43 -14.50
C ASP A 241 -28.47 11.13 -13.21
N GLY A 242 -29.00 11.70 -12.11
CA GLY A 242 -28.74 11.20 -10.76
C GLY A 242 -29.00 9.68 -10.66
N PRO A 243 -28.37 8.98 -9.70
CA PRO A 243 -28.51 7.54 -9.59
C PRO A 243 -29.99 7.18 -9.48
N GLU A 244 -30.46 6.29 -10.35
CA GLU A 244 -31.72 5.58 -10.15
C GLU A 244 -31.68 5.00 -8.73
N VAL A 245 -32.50 5.56 -7.85
CA VAL A 245 -32.78 4.96 -6.56
C VAL A 245 -33.44 3.62 -6.87
N ILE A 246 -32.68 2.54 -6.81
CA ILE A 246 -33.24 1.20 -6.73
C ILE A 246 -33.93 1.12 -5.38
N ILE A 247 -35.22 1.45 -5.36
CA ILE A 247 -36.11 1.13 -4.26
C ILE A 247 -36.23 -0.39 -4.30
N TYR A 248 -35.60 -1.07 -3.35
CA TYR A 248 -35.95 -2.45 -3.07
C TYR A 248 -37.39 -2.45 -2.58
N GLU A 249 -38.32 -2.88 -3.44
CA GLU A 249 -39.65 -3.25 -2.98
C GLU A 249 -39.48 -4.35 -1.94
N GLU A 250 -39.87 -4.07 -0.69
CA GLU A 250 -39.95 -5.06 0.37
C GLU A 250 -40.87 -6.19 -0.11
N ASP A 251 -40.31 -7.39 -0.24
CA ASP A 251 -41.07 -8.62 -0.52
C ASP A 251 -42.03 -8.87 0.66
N PRO A 252 -43.36 -8.75 0.47
CA PRO A 252 -44.32 -8.87 1.56
C PRO A 252 -44.65 -10.35 1.78
N THR A 253 -43.66 -11.19 2.04
CA THR A 253 -43.91 -12.60 2.37
C THR A 253 -42.92 -13.19 3.38
N GLU A 254 -42.93 -12.68 4.62
CA GLU A 254 -42.72 -13.57 5.76
C GLU A 254 -43.80 -13.36 6.84
N PRO A 255 -44.64 -14.37 7.12
CA PRO A 255 -45.49 -14.34 8.29
C PRO A 255 -44.64 -14.59 9.54
N ALA A 256 -44.79 -13.69 10.51
CA ALA A 256 -44.21 -13.82 11.84
C ALA A 256 -44.57 -15.17 12.48
N ALA A 257 -43.53 -15.89 12.94
CA ALA A 257 -43.61 -16.97 13.92
C ALA A 257 -42.32 -17.00 14.76
#